data_AF-A0A9P1C4G2-F1
#
_entry.id   AF-A0A9P1C4G2-F1
#
_cell.length_a   1.000
_cell.length_b   1.000
_cell.length_c   1.000
_cell.angle_alpha   90.00
_cell.angle_beta   90.00
_cell.angle_gamma   90.00
#
_symmetry.space_group_name_H-M   'P 1'
#
loop_
_entity.id
_entity.type
_entity.pdbx_description
1 polymer ?
#
loop_
_entity_poly.entity_id
_entity_poly.type
_entity_poly.pdbx_seq_one_letter_code
_entity_poly.pdbx_strand_id
1 'polypeptide(L)'
;MPAVFPRADEVKVKPLACNDKWCILVFALVITGMAGLTWWATAKEGANIERLIHPVDYSGQVCGYSPEVKDKPFLYVCGKANAGFEGNYPTQLDFQSRTCVSECPKLGGEVACIGKPLVTPYAVDSQDHNGINVHGVQVLKTVTWRVSQAVTYQKAYPTEPFRHMMCAPGWEAPNDLRDQIIFGAASPLSKSGEAFGSLLTAWPVLLAVFFIATVLSLLFLLLMTHYAGPVLFIAIVLADILIFLLGLFFAMGIFFDPFNTGGWYQSVNPIERTIYGEWARVLSLLVGVILCGMGVLLLHALYHSSERIDEPVGLIHASMEFIFEPSGSSVKFLILVPFLSSIFTVAMVGFAILCFMLVLTAGPVDSRGIVIDGHHYPSMYKGIQKPWNGFGWDISMFLFVAGFIWLVELMVAVQQYTVTHCVCNWFFQPIKMLPSKEKEKEKNAPKKPDSHEASISYQHPASSSFIQHQSALTSRPGSVEQLKLGVLCGRPHALWAPPQIITDPTMADPVFWKRAGTPNQFLFSVS
;
A
#
# COMPACT_ATOMS: atom_id res chain seq x y z
N MET A 1 24.25 -35.75 -27.42
CA MET A 1 24.25 -35.12 -26.08
C MET A 1 23.52 -36.07 -25.14
N PRO A 2 24.11 -36.48 -24.00
CA PRO A 2 23.38 -37.21 -22.98
C PRO A 2 22.19 -36.37 -22.52
N ALA A 3 21.05 -36.99 -22.28
CA ALA A 3 19.86 -36.28 -21.79
C ALA A 3 20.24 -35.60 -20.46
N VAL A 4 20.21 -34.26 -20.45
CA VAL A 4 20.65 -33.42 -19.32
C VAL A 4 19.72 -33.52 -18.11
N PHE A 5 18.54 -34.13 -18.27
CA PHE A 5 17.55 -34.29 -17.22
C PHE A 5 17.30 -35.78 -16.88
N PRO A 6 17.31 -36.16 -15.59
CA PRO A 6 16.99 -37.53 -15.16
C PRO A 6 15.57 -37.91 -15.58
N ARG A 7 15.39 -39.16 -16.06
CA ARG A 7 14.07 -39.68 -16.45
C ARG A 7 13.18 -39.80 -15.22
N ALA A 8 11.90 -39.46 -15.38
CA ALA A 8 10.88 -39.49 -14.33
C ALA A 8 10.76 -40.86 -13.63
N ASP A 9 11.15 -41.92 -14.34
CA ASP A 9 11.06 -43.31 -13.93
C ASP A 9 11.92 -43.63 -12.68
N GLU A 10 12.95 -42.83 -12.39
CA GLU A 10 13.91 -43.09 -11.31
C GLU A 10 13.65 -42.28 -10.03
N VAL A 11 12.74 -41.30 -10.06
CA VAL A 11 12.49 -40.42 -8.93
C VAL A 11 11.18 -40.80 -8.24
N LYS A 12 11.26 -41.46 -7.09
CA LYS A 12 10.11 -41.58 -6.17
C LYS A 12 9.71 -40.18 -5.71
N VAL A 13 8.70 -39.60 -6.36
CA VAL A 13 8.12 -38.32 -5.97
C VAL A 13 7.47 -38.49 -4.61
N LYS A 14 8.08 -37.93 -3.57
CA LYS A 14 7.45 -37.86 -2.25
C LYS A 14 6.23 -36.95 -2.37
N PRO A 15 5.05 -37.35 -1.86
CA PRO A 15 3.88 -36.46 -1.86
C PRO A 15 4.26 -35.14 -1.18
N LEU A 16 3.94 -34.04 -1.85
CA LEU A 16 4.19 -32.69 -1.34
C LEU A 16 3.36 -32.51 -0.07
N ALA A 17 4.02 -32.50 1.09
CA ALA A 17 3.38 -32.13 2.35
C ALA A 17 3.37 -30.60 2.48
N CYS A 18 2.26 -30.03 2.94
CA CYS A 18 2.20 -28.61 3.28
C CYS A 18 3.13 -28.34 4.47
N ASN A 19 4.29 -27.74 4.21
CA ASN A 19 5.31 -27.50 5.22
C ASN A 19 4.98 -26.28 6.12
N ASP A 20 4.14 -25.36 5.64
CA ASP A 20 3.93 -24.04 6.27
C ASP A 20 2.55 -23.88 6.92
N LYS A 21 2.12 -24.88 7.70
CA LYS A 21 0.82 -24.85 8.40
C LYS A 21 0.65 -23.61 9.30
N TRP A 22 1.72 -23.18 9.95
CA TRP A 22 1.71 -21.99 10.80
C TRP A 22 1.53 -20.69 10.01
N CYS A 23 2.16 -20.57 8.84
CA CYS A 23 2.01 -19.41 7.98
C CYS A 23 0.56 -19.26 7.50
N ILE A 24 -0.06 -20.38 7.08
CA ILE A 24 -1.47 -20.41 6.68
C ILE A 24 -2.39 -20.02 7.85
N LEU A 25 -2.11 -20.50 9.07
CA LEU A 25 -2.88 -20.14 10.25
C LEU A 25 -2.78 -18.66 10.58
N VAL A 26 -1.57 -18.08 10.55
CA VAL A 26 -1.36 -16.64 10.77
C VAL A 26 -2.06 -15.81 9.69
N PHE A 27 -1.94 -16.21 8.42
CA PHE A 27 -2.64 -15.56 7.32
C PHE A 27 -4.17 -15.58 7.52
N ALA A 28 -4.73 -16.74 7.86
CA ALA A 28 -6.17 -16.87 8.13
C ALA A 28 -6.62 -15.98 9.29
N LEU A 29 -5.81 -15.86 10.36
CA LEU A 29 -6.09 -14.94 11.47
C LEU A 29 -6.07 -13.47 11.02
N VAL A 30 -5.11 -13.06 10.19
CA VAL A 30 -5.04 -11.68 9.66
C VAL A 30 -6.26 -11.37 8.81
N ILE A 31 -6.63 -12.25 7.87
CA ILE A 31 -7.82 -12.05 7.00
C ILE A 31 -9.11 -12.02 7.84
N THR A 32 -9.24 -12.92 8.82
CA THR A 32 -10.39 -12.91 9.74
C THR A 32 -10.44 -11.62 10.56
N GLY A 33 -9.27 -11.11 11.00
CA GLY A 33 -9.15 -9.83 11.68
C GLY A 33 -9.59 -8.66 10.80
N MET A 34 -9.18 -8.61 9.54
CA MET A 34 -9.60 -7.58 8.57
C MET A 34 -11.11 -7.60 8.34
N ALA A 35 -11.69 -8.79 8.13
CA ALA A 35 -13.12 -8.97 7.95
C ALA A 35 -13.89 -8.58 9.22
N GLY A 36 -13.38 -8.98 10.40
CA GLY A 36 -13.94 -8.63 11.70
C GLY A 36 -13.92 -7.13 11.99
N LEU A 37 -12.82 -6.44 11.68
CA LEU A 37 -12.70 -4.98 11.80
C LEU A 37 -13.66 -4.26 10.87
N THR A 38 -13.79 -4.72 9.62
CA THR A 38 -14.73 -4.13 8.64
C THR A 38 -16.18 -4.32 9.08
N TRP A 39 -16.52 -5.52 9.56
CA TRP A 39 -17.84 -5.81 10.10
C TRP A 39 -18.14 -4.97 11.35
N TRP A 40 -17.18 -4.86 12.27
CA TRP A 40 -17.33 -4.04 13.47
C TRP A 40 -17.51 -2.55 13.13
N ALA A 41 -16.70 -2.02 12.21
CA ALA A 41 -16.81 -0.65 11.72
C ALA A 41 -18.20 -0.33 11.14
N THR A 42 -18.74 -1.23 10.33
CA THR A 42 -20.06 -1.06 9.69
C THR A 42 -21.21 -1.30 10.66
N ALA A 43 -21.17 -2.38 11.44
CA ALA A 43 -22.29 -2.81 12.27
C ALA A 43 -22.40 -2.08 13.61
N LYS A 44 -21.28 -1.59 14.18
CA LYS A 44 -21.26 -0.96 15.50
C LYS A 44 -21.01 0.54 15.46
N GLU A 45 -20.08 1.00 14.62
CA GLU A 45 -19.68 2.41 14.59
C GLU A 45 -20.43 3.26 13.56
N GLY A 46 -21.25 2.64 12.72
CA GLY A 46 -21.97 3.33 11.66
C GLY A 46 -21.03 3.97 10.64
N ALA A 47 -19.98 3.23 10.24
CA ALA A 47 -19.07 3.65 9.19
C ALA A 47 -19.84 4.15 7.96
N ASN A 48 -19.43 5.32 7.48
CA ASN A 48 -20.06 5.98 6.34
C ASN A 48 -18.96 6.55 5.44
N ILE A 49 -18.81 5.93 4.26
CA ILE A 49 -17.80 6.29 3.25
C ILE A 49 -17.90 7.77 2.87
N GLU A 50 -19.11 8.33 2.89
CA GLU A 50 -19.34 9.73 2.52
C GLU A 50 -18.62 10.72 3.46
N ARG A 51 -18.30 10.31 4.69
CA ARG A 51 -17.48 11.13 5.62
C ARG A 51 -16.03 11.29 5.16
N LEU A 52 -15.56 10.42 4.26
CA LEU A 52 -14.20 10.45 3.73
C LEU A 52 -14.07 11.43 2.55
N ILE A 53 -15.16 11.56 1.78
CA ILE A 53 -15.22 12.40 0.58
C ILE A 53 -15.72 13.80 0.96
N HIS A 54 -16.79 13.86 1.74
CA HIS A 54 -17.46 15.10 2.08
C HIS A 54 -17.04 15.60 3.46
N PRO A 55 -16.90 16.93 3.62
CA PRO A 55 -16.59 17.51 4.90
C PRO A 55 -17.75 17.33 5.89
N VAL A 56 -17.38 17.29 7.16
CA VAL A 56 -18.30 17.17 8.28
C VAL A 56 -18.40 18.52 8.99
N ASP A 57 -19.59 18.94 9.40
CA ASP A 57 -19.80 20.16 10.18
C ASP A 57 -19.40 19.99 11.66
N TYR A 58 -19.71 20.99 12.50
CA TYR A 58 -19.51 20.91 13.94
C TYR A 58 -20.45 19.91 14.62
N SER A 59 -21.60 19.58 14.01
CA SER A 59 -22.62 18.71 14.60
C SER A 59 -22.47 17.23 14.23
N GLY A 60 -21.45 16.91 13.43
CA GLY A 60 -21.16 15.56 12.94
C GLY A 60 -21.93 15.18 11.67
N GLN A 61 -22.58 16.15 11.03
CA GLN A 61 -23.32 15.98 9.79
C GLN A 61 -22.42 16.15 8.57
N VAL A 62 -22.64 15.32 7.57
CA VAL A 62 -21.90 15.33 6.31
C VAL A 62 -22.57 16.31 5.35
N CYS A 63 -21.86 17.37 4.97
CA CYS A 63 -22.38 18.42 4.09
C CYS A 63 -22.82 17.84 2.74
N GLY A 64 -24.05 18.14 2.31
CA GLY A 64 -24.62 17.63 1.06
C GLY A 64 -25.26 16.24 1.14
N TYR A 65 -25.05 15.50 2.23
CA TYR A 65 -25.49 14.10 2.35
C TYR A 65 -26.44 13.84 3.52
N SER A 66 -26.16 14.44 4.68
CA SER A 66 -27.02 14.26 5.86
C SER A 66 -28.38 14.95 5.66
N PRO A 67 -29.50 14.38 6.14
CA PRO A 67 -30.85 14.88 5.84
C PRO A 67 -31.08 16.37 6.13
N GLU A 68 -30.47 16.90 7.20
CA GLU A 68 -30.62 18.30 7.64
C GLU A 68 -29.74 19.29 6.85
N VAL A 69 -28.69 18.82 6.18
CA VAL A 69 -27.71 19.63 5.43
C VAL A 69 -27.55 19.14 3.99
N LYS A 70 -28.56 18.44 3.46
CA LYS A 70 -28.54 17.90 2.09
C LYS A 70 -28.43 19.02 1.04
N ASP A 71 -29.07 20.16 1.28
CA ASP A 71 -29.04 21.33 0.39
C ASP A 71 -27.82 22.25 0.67
N LYS A 72 -26.89 21.81 1.51
CA LYS A 72 -25.73 22.59 1.97
C LYS A 72 -24.42 21.82 1.69
N PRO A 73 -23.93 21.80 0.44
CA PRO A 73 -22.80 20.94 0.05
C PRO A 73 -21.44 21.50 0.46
N PHE A 74 -21.33 22.78 0.81
CA PHE A 74 -20.04 23.40 1.10
C PHE A 74 -19.77 23.50 2.61
N LEU A 75 -18.55 23.19 3.04
CA LEU A 75 -18.10 23.47 4.41
C LEU A 75 -17.51 24.88 4.51
N TYR A 76 -18.02 25.67 5.44
CA TYR A 76 -17.49 26.98 5.82
C TYR A 76 -16.81 26.90 7.19
N VAL A 77 -15.59 27.43 7.29
CA VAL A 77 -14.85 27.52 8.55
C VAL A 77 -15.07 28.91 9.15
N CYS A 78 -15.50 28.98 10.40
CA CYS A 78 -15.80 30.25 11.05
C CYS A 78 -14.55 30.97 11.55
N GLY A 79 -14.68 32.29 11.72
CA GLY A 79 -13.67 33.08 12.41
C GLY A 79 -13.68 32.82 13.91
N LYS A 80 -12.53 32.99 14.55
CA LYS A 80 -12.43 32.95 16.02
C LYS A 80 -13.06 34.23 16.57
N ALA A 81 -14.16 34.09 17.30
CA ALA A 81 -14.97 35.23 17.78
C ALA A 81 -14.17 36.34 18.50
N ASN A 82 -13.10 35.97 19.23
CA ASN A 82 -12.28 36.90 20.00
C ASN A 82 -11.12 37.54 19.20
N ALA A 83 -10.86 37.09 17.97
CA ALA A 83 -9.70 37.54 17.19
C ALA A 83 -9.97 38.83 16.40
N GLY A 84 -11.22 39.29 16.34
CA GLY A 84 -11.63 40.45 15.55
C GLY A 84 -11.62 40.19 14.04
N PHE A 85 -11.92 41.24 13.29
CA PHE A 85 -11.86 41.25 11.82
C PHE A 85 -10.86 42.30 11.36
N GLU A 86 -10.02 41.92 10.39
CA GLU A 86 -9.16 42.83 9.63
C GLU A 86 -9.85 43.09 8.29
N GLY A 87 -10.55 44.23 8.20
CA GLY A 87 -11.42 44.51 7.07
C GLY A 87 -12.63 43.56 7.02
N ASN A 88 -12.71 42.74 5.97
CA ASN A 88 -13.79 41.77 5.78
C ASN A 88 -13.43 40.35 6.22
N TYR A 89 -12.20 40.10 6.67
CA TYR A 89 -11.71 38.76 7.01
C TYR A 89 -11.45 38.63 8.51
N PRO A 90 -11.64 37.44 9.10
CA PRO A 90 -11.28 37.20 10.50
C PRO A 90 -9.76 37.11 10.63
N THR A 91 -9.19 37.64 11.72
CA THR A 91 -7.74 37.56 11.95
C THR A 91 -7.25 36.12 12.15
N GLN A 92 -8.13 35.24 12.67
CA GLN A 92 -7.84 33.81 12.90
C GLN A 92 -9.08 32.96 12.61
N LEU A 93 -8.87 31.77 12.02
CA LEU A 93 -9.91 30.77 11.83
C LEU A 93 -10.09 29.89 13.07
N ASP A 94 -11.31 29.41 13.28
CA ASP A 94 -11.63 28.41 14.30
C ASP A 94 -12.06 27.10 13.62
N PHE A 95 -11.09 26.18 13.45
CA PHE A 95 -11.31 24.89 12.79
C PHE A 95 -12.30 23.97 13.54
N GLN A 96 -12.59 24.25 14.81
CA GLN A 96 -13.63 23.54 15.56
C GLN A 96 -15.02 24.07 15.21
N SER A 97 -15.11 25.32 14.77
CA SER A 97 -16.37 25.94 14.33
C SER A 97 -16.51 25.90 12.81
N ARG A 98 -17.02 24.79 12.30
CA ARG A 98 -17.24 24.56 10.88
C ARG A 98 -18.70 24.23 10.60
N THR A 99 -19.30 24.80 9.56
CA THR A 99 -20.74 24.68 9.29
C THR A 99 -21.00 24.43 7.82
N CYS A 100 -22.05 23.67 7.49
CA CYS A 100 -22.45 23.47 6.10
C CYS A 100 -23.24 24.69 5.58
N VAL A 101 -22.93 25.15 4.37
CA VAL A 101 -23.62 26.25 3.67
C VAL A 101 -24.02 25.83 2.25
N SER A 102 -25.09 26.45 1.72
CA SER A 102 -25.61 26.18 0.38
C SER A 102 -24.76 26.81 -0.73
N GLU A 103 -24.20 27.99 -0.49
CA GLU A 103 -23.27 28.69 -1.38
C GLU A 103 -22.18 29.35 -0.52
N CYS A 104 -20.96 29.45 -1.07
CA CYS A 104 -19.88 30.17 -0.39
C CYS A 104 -20.17 31.67 -0.34
N PRO A 105 -20.17 32.30 0.86
CA PRO A 105 -20.54 33.71 1.00
C PRO A 105 -19.55 34.61 0.25
N LYS A 106 -20.06 35.47 -0.65
CA LYS A 106 -19.24 36.40 -1.44
C LYS A 106 -18.97 37.71 -0.73
N LEU A 107 -19.93 38.27 0.01
CA LEU A 107 -19.77 39.46 0.86
C LEU A 107 -21.03 39.66 1.72
N GLY A 108 -20.83 39.84 3.02
CA GLY A 108 -21.94 40.05 3.96
C GLY A 108 -22.75 38.78 4.25
N GLY A 109 -23.77 38.94 5.09
CA GLY A 109 -24.56 37.83 5.62
C GLY A 109 -24.05 37.31 6.97
N GLU A 110 -24.86 36.47 7.57
CA GLU A 110 -24.57 35.83 8.85
C GLU A 110 -24.52 34.32 8.67
N VAL A 111 -23.51 33.70 9.27
CA VAL A 111 -23.32 32.25 9.24
C VAL A 111 -23.38 31.72 10.67
N ALA A 112 -24.13 30.62 10.84
CA ALA A 112 -24.28 29.94 12.12
C ALA A 112 -22.97 29.24 12.50
N CYS A 113 -22.28 29.80 13.50
CA CYS A 113 -21.00 29.33 14.00
C CYS A 113 -21.13 28.88 15.45
N ILE A 114 -20.52 27.74 15.78
CA ILE A 114 -20.52 27.24 17.15
C ILE A 114 -19.55 28.09 17.99
N GLY A 115 -20.05 28.72 19.04
CA GLY A 115 -19.23 29.47 19.97
C GLY A 115 -18.32 28.53 20.77
N LYS A 116 -17.19 29.07 21.26
CA LYS A 116 -16.40 28.35 22.26
C LYS A 116 -17.24 28.11 23.52
N PRO A 117 -17.07 26.98 24.21
CA PRO A 117 -17.77 26.74 25.46
C PRO A 117 -17.43 27.86 26.45
N LEU A 118 -18.43 28.62 26.85
CA LEU A 118 -18.29 29.64 27.90
C LEU A 118 -18.41 28.93 29.24
N VAL A 119 -17.31 28.94 29.98
CA VAL A 119 -17.23 28.35 31.33
C VAL A 119 -17.39 29.49 32.33
N THR A 120 -18.58 29.64 32.90
CA THR A 120 -18.84 30.61 33.97
C THR A 120 -18.81 29.90 35.33
N PRO A 121 -17.79 30.13 36.17
CA PRO A 121 -17.86 29.72 37.57
C PRO A 121 -18.86 30.61 38.30
N TYR A 122 -19.73 30.01 39.09
CA TYR A 122 -20.51 30.74 40.08
C TYR A 122 -20.43 30.00 41.42
N ALA A 123 -20.17 30.76 42.48
CA ALA A 123 -20.23 30.25 43.83
C ALA A 123 -21.70 30.21 44.25
N VAL A 124 -22.19 29.03 44.61
CA VAL A 124 -23.45 28.92 45.32
C VAL A 124 -23.10 28.91 46.80
N ASP A 125 -23.42 30.01 47.50
CA ASP A 125 -23.35 30.02 48.96
C ASP A 125 -24.35 28.97 49.46
N SER A 126 -23.90 28.09 50.34
CA SER A 126 -24.77 27.09 50.95
C SER A 126 -25.84 27.85 51.73
N GLN A 127 -27.09 27.88 51.21
CA GLN A 127 -28.19 28.60 51.85
C GLN A 127 -28.54 28.03 53.23
N ASP A 128 -28.04 26.83 53.56
CA ASP A 128 -28.01 26.33 54.92
C ASP A 128 -26.70 26.76 55.59
N HIS A 129 -26.81 27.67 56.56
CA HIS A 129 -25.70 28.16 57.40
C HIS A 129 -24.90 27.08 58.15
N ASN A 130 -25.24 25.80 58.00
CA ASN A 130 -24.54 24.68 58.64
C ASN A 130 -23.48 24.02 57.75
N GLY A 131 -23.37 24.40 56.47
CA GLY A 131 -22.40 23.80 55.53
C GLY A 131 -22.69 22.32 55.27
N ILE A 132 -22.45 21.87 54.04
CA ILE A 132 -22.52 20.43 53.77
C ILE A 132 -21.25 19.80 54.32
N ASN A 133 -21.38 19.01 55.38
CA ASN A 133 -20.26 18.31 55.99
C ASN A 133 -19.99 17.01 55.21
N VAL A 134 -19.00 17.06 54.30
CA VAL A 134 -18.58 15.90 53.51
C VAL A 134 -17.29 15.37 54.14
N HIS A 135 -17.36 14.17 54.74
CA HIS A 135 -16.22 13.51 55.40
C HIS A 135 -15.55 14.34 56.53
N GLY A 136 -16.31 15.12 57.30
CA GLY A 136 -15.78 15.90 58.42
C GLY A 136 -15.21 17.27 58.00
N VAL A 137 -15.26 17.62 56.71
CA VAL A 137 -14.90 18.94 56.19
C VAL A 137 -16.17 19.73 55.88
N GLN A 138 -16.34 20.88 56.55
CA GLN A 138 -17.42 21.82 56.23
C GLN A 138 -17.12 22.52 54.90
N VAL A 139 -17.89 22.19 53.86
CA VAL A 139 -17.82 22.89 52.58
C VAL A 139 -18.62 24.19 52.69
N LEU A 140 -17.93 25.31 52.91
CA LEU A 140 -18.53 26.64 53.04
C LEU A 140 -19.06 27.20 51.71
N LYS A 141 -18.43 26.82 50.59
CA LYS A 141 -18.80 27.27 49.24
C LYS A 141 -18.62 26.14 48.23
N THR A 142 -19.65 25.90 47.44
CA THR A 142 -19.56 25.00 46.28
C THR A 142 -19.37 25.86 45.04
N VAL A 143 -18.25 25.66 44.35
CA VAL A 143 -18.02 26.28 43.03
C VAL A 143 -18.73 25.42 41.99
N THR A 144 -19.78 25.96 41.38
CA THR A 144 -20.45 25.29 40.26
C THR A 144 -19.99 25.91 38.96
N TRP A 145 -19.55 25.06 38.04
CA TRP A 145 -19.17 25.45 36.69
C TRP A 145 -20.39 25.30 35.78
N ARG A 146 -20.94 26.40 35.26
CA ARG A 146 -21.91 26.34 34.16
C ARG A 146 -21.15 26.47 32.86
N VAL A 147 -21.16 25.41 32.06
CA VAL A 147 -20.64 25.45 30.70
C VAL A 147 -21.81 25.61 29.75
N SER A 148 -21.87 26.77 29.09
CA SER A 148 -22.85 27.05 28.05
C SER A 148 -22.14 27.14 26.71
N GLN A 149 -22.61 26.36 25.74
CA GLN A 149 -22.22 26.49 24.35
C GLN A 149 -23.45 26.88 23.55
N ALA A 150 -23.31 27.84 22.64
CA ALA A 150 -24.39 28.32 21.82
C ALA A 150 -23.92 28.50 20.38
N VAL A 151 -24.84 28.31 19.44
CA VAL A 151 -24.65 28.69 18.06
C VAL A 151 -24.85 30.20 17.98
N THR A 152 -23.81 30.91 17.56
CA THR A 152 -23.81 32.35 17.37
C THR A 152 -23.74 32.67 15.88
N TYR A 153 -24.55 33.62 15.43
CA TYR A 153 -24.46 34.12 14.07
C TYR A 153 -23.29 35.09 13.98
N GLN A 154 -22.27 34.71 13.19
CA GLN A 154 -21.10 35.56 12.93
C GLN A 154 -21.21 36.19 11.55
N LYS A 155 -20.67 37.40 11.40
CA LYS A 155 -20.52 38.05 10.10
C LYS A 155 -19.70 37.15 9.16
N ALA A 156 -20.28 36.79 8.02
CA ALA A 156 -19.59 35.99 7.01
C ALA A 156 -18.45 36.79 6.36
N TYR A 157 -17.35 36.11 6.03
CA TYR A 157 -16.25 36.69 5.26
C TYR A 157 -16.28 36.17 3.80
N PRO A 158 -15.80 36.98 2.84
CA PRO A 158 -15.74 36.59 1.42
C PRO A 158 -14.93 35.31 1.22
N THR A 159 -15.56 34.31 0.60
CA THR A 159 -14.99 33.00 0.29
C THR A 159 -15.31 32.60 -1.14
N GLU A 160 -14.46 31.73 -1.69
CA GLU A 160 -14.60 31.12 -2.99
C GLU A 160 -14.78 29.60 -2.83
N PRO A 161 -15.56 28.95 -3.71
CA PRO A 161 -15.67 27.50 -3.71
C PRO A 161 -14.32 26.86 -4.04
N PHE A 162 -13.83 26.03 -3.14
CA PHE A 162 -12.59 25.26 -3.29
C PHE A 162 -12.91 23.77 -3.34
N ARG A 163 -12.46 23.11 -4.43
CA ARG A 163 -12.72 21.70 -4.74
C ARG A 163 -14.19 21.28 -4.68
N HIS A 164 -15.12 22.20 -4.93
CA HIS A 164 -16.58 21.97 -4.87
C HIS A 164 -17.11 21.44 -3.52
N MET A 165 -16.31 21.49 -2.45
CA MET A 165 -16.66 20.87 -1.16
C MET A 165 -16.50 21.82 0.02
N MET A 166 -15.64 22.83 -0.09
CA MET A 166 -15.36 23.77 1.00
C MET A 166 -15.28 25.19 0.49
N CYS A 167 -15.49 26.15 1.39
CA CYS A 167 -15.35 27.57 1.14
C CYS A 167 -13.99 28.04 1.67
N ALA A 168 -13.10 28.42 0.76
CA ALA A 168 -11.78 28.96 1.12
C ALA A 168 -11.80 30.49 1.02
N PRO A 169 -11.10 31.22 1.90
CA PRO A 169 -10.88 32.66 1.70
C PRO A 169 -10.34 32.96 0.30
N GLY A 170 -10.80 34.07 -0.29
CA GLY A 170 -10.22 34.59 -1.53
C GLY A 170 -8.73 34.90 -1.39
N TRP A 171 -8.03 35.06 -2.50
CA TRP A 171 -6.58 35.36 -2.50
C TRP A 171 -6.22 36.70 -1.84
N GLU A 172 -7.19 37.60 -1.69
CA GLU A 172 -7.05 38.89 -1.00
C GLU A 172 -7.08 38.77 0.52
N ALA A 173 -7.32 37.57 1.07
CA ALA A 173 -7.40 37.36 2.51
C ALA A 173 -6.02 37.58 3.19
N PRO A 174 -5.94 38.40 4.25
CA PRO A 174 -4.71 38.59 5.00
C PRO A 174 -4.31 37.33 5.77
N ASN A 175 -3.08 37.29 6.28
CA ASN A 175 -2.58 36.26 7.23
C ASN A 175 -2.63 34.81 6.71
N ASP A 176 -2.53 34.61 5.40
CA ASP A 176 -2.50 33.29 4.75
C ASP A 176 -3.67 32.39 5.19
N LEU A 177 -4.84 32.98 5.48
CA LEU A 177 -6.01 32.23 5.98
C LEU A 177 -6.42 31.12 5.01
N ARG A 178 -6.24 31.35 3.71
CA ARG A 178 -6.45 30.35 2.66
C ARG A 178 -5.51 29.16 2.84
N ASP A 179 -4.23 29.41 3.08
CA ASP A 179 -3.24 28.36 3.29
C ASP A 179 -3.45 27.63 4.61
N GLN A 180 -3.99 28.30 5.64
CA GLN A 180 -4.40 27.61 6.87
C GLN A 180 -5.52 26.58 6.62
N ILE A 181 -6.44 26.83 5.69
CA ILE A 181 -7.47 25.83 5.33
C ILE A 181 -6.88 24.71 4.47
N ILE A 182 -6.05 25.06 3.49
CA ILE A 182 -5.50 24.08 2.52
C ILE A 182 -4.41 23.21 3.17
N PHE A 183 -3.52 23.81 3.96
CA PHE A 183 -2.30 23.22 4.49
C PHE A 183 -2.26 23.12 6.02
N GLY A 184 -3.23 23.67 6.76
CA GLY A 184 -3.18 23.73 8.22
C GLY A 184 -3.28 22.37 8.94
N ALA A 185 -3.36 22.39 10.27
CA ALA A 185 -3.22 21.20 11.13
C ALA A 185 -4.21 20.05 10.86
N ALA A 186 -5.37 20.33 10.25
CA ALA A 186 -6.34 19.31 9.84
C ALA A 186 -5.99 18.64 8.49
N SER A 187 -5.04 19.21 7.73
CA SER A 187 -4.68 18.84 6.36
C SER A 187 -4.14 17.42 6.20
N PRO A 188 -3.28 16.84 7.07
CA PRO A 188 -2.70 15.52 6.80
C PRO A 188 -3.75 14.39 6.80
N LEU A 189 -4.65 14.42 7.79
CA LEU A 189 -5.73 13.43 7.93
C LEU A 189 -6.82 13.62 6.87
N SER A 190 -7.13 14.87 6.52
CA SER A 190 -8.09 15.13 5.44
C SER A 190 -7.52 14.79 4.06
N LYS A 191 -6.22 15.01 3.82
CA LYS A 191 -5.55 14.67 2.56
C LYS A 191 -5.54 13.18 2.29
N SER A 192 -5.23 12.35 3.28
CA SER A 192 -5.24 10.90 3.10
C SER A 192 -6.67 10.41 2.87
N GLY A 193 -7.64 10.89 3.65
CA GLY A 193 -9.05 10.59 3.43
C GLY A 193 -9.51 11.00 2.03
N GLU A 194 -9.24 12.23 1.61
CA GLU A 194 -9.60 12.73 0.29
C GLU A 194 -8.91 11.95 -0.84
N ALA A 195 -7.64 11.55 -0.67
CA ALA A 195 -6.94 10.72 -1.65
C ALA A 195 -7.65 9.37 -1.82
N PHE A 196 -8.04 8.72 -0.73
CA PHE A 196 -8.84 7.49 -0.80
C PHE A 196 -10.23 7.76 -1.39
N GLY A 197 -10.94 8.80 -0.95
CA GLY A 197 -12.23 9.21 -1.51
C GLY A 197 -12.18 9.46 -3.02
N SER A 198 -11.06 10.01 -3.52
CA SER A 198 -10.86 10.25 -4.95
C SER A 198 -10.76 8.98 -5.79
N LEU A 199 -10.38 7.83 -5.20
CA LEU A 199 -10.36 6.55 -5.91
C LEU A 199 -11.77 6.12 -6.33
N LEU A 200 -12.79 6.44 -5.52
CA LEU A 200 -14.18 6.12 -5.83
C LEU A 200 -14.69 6.92 -7.02
N THR A 201 -14.30 8.19 -7.15
CA THR A 201 -14.68 9.01 -8.31
C THR A 201 -13.83 8.69 -9.53
N ALA A 202 -12.60 8.21 -9.35
CA ALA A 202 -11.66 7.85 -10.42
C ALA A 202 -11.88 6.43 -11.00
N TRP A 203 -12.91 5.68 -10.57
CA TRP A 203 -13.14 4.30 -11.03
C TRP A 203 -13.19 4.12 -12.56
N PRO A 204 -13.76 5.04 -13.38
CA PRO A 204 -13.78 4.85 -14.84
C PRO A 204 -12.37 4.96 -15.44
N VAL A 205 -11.54 5.84 -14.88
CA VAL A 205 -10.13 6.00 -15.28
C VAL A 205 -9.35 4.75 -14.90
N LEU A 206 -9.54 4.23 -13.69
CA LEU A 206 -8.90 2.98 -13.25
C LEU A 206 -9.30 1.80 -14.13
N LEU A 207 -10.57 1.71 -14.54
CA LEU A 207 -11.05 0.66 -15.44
C LEU A 207 -10.44 0.81 -16.85
N ALA A 208 -10.34 2.03 -17.38
CA ALA A 208 -9.68 2.29 -18.66
C ALA A 208 -8.20 1.92 -18.63
N VAL A 209 -7.48 2.33 -17.57
CA VAL A 209 -6.07 1.97 -17.35
C VAL A 209 -5.91 0.46 -17.24
N PHE A 210 -6.82 -0.24 -16.57
CA PHE A 210 -6.83 -1.70 -16.50
C PHE A 210 -6.91 -2.36 -17.88
N PHE A 211 -7.84 -1.92 -18.73
CA PHE A 211 -7.96 -2.47 -20.09
C PHE A 211 -6.73 -2.17 -20.94
N ILE A 212 -6.22 -0.93 -20.88
CA ILE A 212 -5.00 -0.54 -21.61
C ILE A 212 -3.81 -1.38 -21.15
N ALA A 213 -3.59 -1.51 -19.84
CA ALA A 213 -2.51 -2.31 -19.26
C ALA A 213 -2.62 -3.79 -19.68
N THR A 214 -3.83 -4.33 -19.70
CA THR A 214 -4.09 -5.71 -20.15
C THR A 214 -3.75 -5.90 -21.63
N VAL A 215 -4.17 -4.98 -22.49
CA VAL A 215 -3.85 -5.02 -23.93
C VAL A 215 -2.34 -4.86 -24.16
N LEU A 216 -1.69 -3.93 -23.46
CA LEU A 216 -0.24 -3.74 -23.52
C LEU A 216 0.52 -4.98 -23.03
N SER A 217 0.02 -5.66 -22.00
CA SER A 217 0.60 -6.92 -21.51
C SER A 217 0.51 -8.03 -22.57
N LEU A 218 -0.64 -8.16 -23.25
CA LEU A 218 -0.78 -9.10 -24.37
C LEU A 218 0.13 -8.75 -25.54
N LEU A 219 0.23 -7.46 -25.89
CA LEU A 219 1.15 -6.97 -26.93
C LEU A 219 2.60 -7.26 -26.55
N PHE A 220 2.96 -7.07 -25.28
CA PHE A 220 4.28 -7.39 -24.76
C PHE A 220 4.58 -8.89 -24.89
N LEU A 221 3.63 -9.78 -24.54
CA LEU A 221 3.80 -11.23 -24.74
C LEU A 221 4.01 -11.58 -26.23
N LEU A 222 3.27 -10.96 -27.14
CA LEU A 222 3.46 -11.15 -28.59
C LEU A 222 4.83 -10.64 -29.07
N LEU A 223 5.30 -9.50 -28.54
CA LEU A 223 6.63 -8.99 -28.83
C LEU A 223 7.72 -9.93 -28.32
N MET A 224 7.54 -10.51 -27.13
CA MET A 224 8.47 -11.48 -26.57
C MET A 224 8.56 -12.77 -27.40
N THR A 225 7.48 -13.19 -28.08
CA THR A 225 7.52 -14.33 -29.01
C THR A 225 8.46 -14.10 -30.19
N HIS A 226 8.53 -12.89 -30.73
CA HIS A 226 9.33 -12.60 -31.93
C HIS A 226 10.69 -11.95 -31.62
N TYR A 227 10.80 -11.21 -30.52
CA TYR A 227 11.93 -10.34 -30.22
C TYR A 227 12.39 -10.43 -28.75
N ALA A 228 12.29 -11.60 -28.11
CA ALA A 228 12.67 -11.81 -26.70
C ALA A 228 14.02 -11.17 -26.32
N GLY A 229 15.09 -11.43 -27.10
CA GLY A 229 16.43 -10.90 -26.82
C GLY A 229 16.51 -9.38 -26.81
N PRO A 230 16.21 -8.69 -27.94
CA PRO A 230 16.23 -7.24 -27.98
C PRO A 230 15.29 -6.59 -26.95
N VAL A 231 14.07 -7.12 -26.77
CA VAL A 231 13.09 -6.56 -25.84
C VAL A 231 13.59 -6.67 -24.40
N LEU A 232 14.13 -7.83 -24.00
CA LEU A 232 14.70 -8.04 -22.65
C LEU A 232 15.90 -7.11 -22.41
N PHE A 233 16.82 -7.02 -23.36
CA PHE A 233 18.01 -6.17 -23.23
C PHE A 233 17.63 -4.68 -23.12
N ILE A 234 16.76 -4.19 -24.00
CA ILE A 234 16.27 -2.80 -23.96
C ILE A 234 15.54 -2.53 -22.64
N ALA A 235 14.68 -3.45 -22.18
CA ALA A 235 13.95 -3.28 -20.93
C ALA A 235 14.89 -3.16 -19.72
N ILE A 236 15.93 -4.00 -19.63
CA ILE A 236 16.89 -3.96 -18.52
C ILE A 236 17.72 -2.67 -18.57
N VAL A 237 18.25 -2.30 -19.74
CA VAL A 237 19.03 -1.06 -19.92
C VAL A 237 18.17 0.17 -19.60
N LEU A 238 16.93 0.21 -20.10
CA LEU A 238 16.02 1.32 -19.85
C LEU A 238 15.65 1.44 -18.37
N ALA A 239 15.36 0.31 -17.70
CA ALA A 239 15.06 0.31 -16.27
C ALA A 239 16.23 0.85 -15.44
N ASP A 240 17.45 0.44 -15.76
CA ASP A 240 18.67 0.92 -15.11
C ASP A 240 18.89 2.42 -15.30
N ILE A 241 18.79 2.91 -16.55
CA ILE A 241 18.87 4.33 -16.87
C ILE A 241 17.80 5.13 -16.12
N LEU A 242 16.57 4.64 -16.06
CA LEU A 242 15.47 5.33 -15.36
C LEU A 242 15.71 5.39 -13.85
N ILE A 243 16.15 4.31 -13.21
CA ILE A 243 16.49 4.31 -11.77
C ILE A 243 17.62 5.30 -11.49
N PHE A 244 18.65 5.32 -12.34
CA PHE A 244 19.78 6.23 -12.19
C PHE A 244 19.37 7.71 -12.39
N LEU A 245 18.61 8.01 -13.44
CA LEU A 245 18.09 9.36 -13.70
C LEU A 245 17.13 9.83 -12.60
N LEU A 246 16.30 8.93 -12.06
CA LEU A 246 15.44 9.22 -10.92
C LEU A 246 16.27 9.54 -9.67
N GLY A 247 17.34 8.78 -9.43
CA GLY A 247 18.30 9.08 -8.35
C GLY A 247 18.94 10.46 -8.51
N LEU A 248 19.38 10.81 -9.72
CA LEU A 248 19.93 12.14 -10.02
C LEU A 248 18.90 13.24 -9.80
N PHE A 249 17.65 13.01 -10.22
CA PHE A 249 16.54 13.94 -10.01
C PHE A 249 16.33 14.25 -8.52
N PHE A 250 16.31 13.23 -7.65
CA PHE A 250 16.18 13.44 -6.21
C PHE A 250 17.43 14.07 -5.57
N ALA A 251 18.63 13.72 -6.05
CA ALA A 251 19.89 14.31 -5.59
C ALA A 251 20.03 15.79 -5.95
N MET A 252 19.44 16.23 -7.08
CA MET A 252 19.43 17.64 -7.49
C MET A 252 18.72 18.57 -6.49
N GLY A 253 17.91 18.04 -5.55
CA GLY A 253 17.23 18.83 -4.51
C GLY A 253 18.18 19.62 -3.61
N ILE A 254 19.47 19.25 -3.54
CA ILE A 254 20.48 20.03 -2.82
C ILE A 254 20.67 21.45 -3.39
N PHE A 255 20.41 21.65 -4.69
CA PHE A 255 20.61 22.94 -5.36
C PHE A 255 19.37 23.84 -5.32
N PHE A 256 18.22 23.32 -4.88
CA PHE A 256 16.98 24.08 -4.81
C PHE A 256 16.68 24.53 -3.37
N ASP A 257 16.01 25.68 -3.25
CA ASP A 257 15.59 26.23 -1.97
C ASP A 257 14.30 25.53 -1.48
N PRO A 258 14.30 24.77 -0.37
CA PRO A 258 13.13 24.03 0.10
C PRO A 258 12.00 24.96 0.55
N PHE A 259 12.27 26.25 0.72
CA PHE A 259 11.28 27.25 1.08
C PHE A 259 10.58 27.89 -0.14
N ASN A 260 11.06 27.64 -1.37
CA ASN A 260 10.44 28.14 -2.59
C ASN A 260 9.30 27.22 -3.07
N THR A 261 8.13 27.34 -2.45
CA THR A 261 6.93 26.53 -2.80
C THR A 261 6.43 26.72 -4.24
N GLY A 262 6.79 27.82 -4.90
CA GLY A 262 6.45 28.10 -6.29
C GLY A 262 7.46 27.56 -7.31
N GLY A 263 8.58 26.98 -6.86
CA GLY A 263 9.60 26.44 -7.75
C GLY A 263 9.15 25.18 -8.48
N TRP A 264 9.60 25.03 -9.73
CA TRP A 264 9.23 23.87 -10.56
C TRP A 264 9.65 22.56 -9.89
N TYR A 265 10.84 22.53 -9.27
CA TYR A 265 11.40 21.33 -8.63
C TYR A 265 10.53 20.85 -7.48
N GLN A 266 10.12 21.75 -6.59
CA GLN A 266 9.25 21.50 -5.43
C GLN A 266 7.88 20.99 -5.89
N SER A 267 7.39 21.48 -7.05
CA SER A 267 6.11 21.04 -7.61
C SER A 267 6.15 19.61 -8.19
N VAL A 268 7.30 19.19 -8.74
CA VAL A 268 7.48 17.86 -9.35
C VAL A 268 8.07 16.83 -8.40
N ASN A 269 8.82 17.23 -7.38
CA ASN A 269 9.41 16.33 -6.40
C ASN A 269 8.35 15.93 -5.35
N PRO A 270 7.95 14.64 -5.29
CA PRO A 270 6.90 14.19 -4.37
C PRO A 270 7.30 14.35 -2.89
N ILE A 271 8.59 14.30 -2.56
CA ILE A 271 9.09 14.45 -1.19
C ILE A 271 8.94 15.90 -0.74
N GLU A 272 9.41 16.86 -1.55
CA GLU A 272 9.31 18.28 -1.21
C GLU A 272 7.88 18.82 -1.29
N ARG A 273 7.00 18.16 -2.06
CA ARG A 273 5.56 18.46 -2.05
C ARG A 273 4.85 18.01 -0.78
N THR A 274 5.36 16.98 -0.11
CA THR A 274 4.73 16.39 1.08
C THR A 274 5.34 16.90 2.38
N ILE A 275 6.67 17.08 2.40
CA ILE A 275 7.43 17.55 3.55
C ILE A 275 8.01 18.91 3.17
N TYR A 276 7.83 19.91 4.04
CA TYR A 276 8.33 21.26 3.83
C TYR A 276 9.63 21.49 4.64
N GLY A 277 10.53 22.32 4.09
CA GLY A 277 11.75 22.77 4.77
C GLY A 277 12.96 21.86 4.60
N GLU A 278 13.99 22.10 5.41
CA GLU A 278 15.32 21.47 5.28
C GLU A 278 15.31 19.94 5.36
N TRP A 279 14.38 19.35 6.11
CA TRP A 279 14.25 17.89 6.19
C TRP A 279 13.87 17.26 4.85
N ALA A 280 13.08 17.94 4.03
CA ALA A 280 12.69 17.46 2.70
C ALA A 280 13.90 17.39 1.76
N ARG A 281 14.76 18.42 1.82
CA ARG A 281 16.03 18.47 1.08
C ARG A 281 16.94 17.30 1.45
N VAL A 282 17.15 17.05 2.76
CA VAL A 282 17.99 15.95 3.24
C VAL A 282 17.43 14.59 2.83
N LEU A 283 16.11 14.40 2.96
CA LEU A 283 15.45 13.15 2.59
C LEU A 283 15.51 12.90 1.08
N SER A 284 15.26 13.92 0.26
CA SER A 284 15.38 13.85 -1.20
C SER A 284 16.81 13.48 -1.60
N LEU A 285 17.82 14.15 -1.00
CA LEU A 285 19.23 13.83 -1.26
C LEU A 285 19.56 12.38 -0.89
N LEU A 286 19.13 11.91 0.29
CA LEU A 286 19.38 10.54 0.75
C LEU A 286 18.79 9.50 -0.21
N VAL A 287 17.52 9.68 -0.58
CA VAL A 287 16.84 8.80 -1.55
C VAL A 287 17.55 8.83 -2.90
N GLY A 288 17.95 10.02 -3.36
CA GLY A 288 18.70 10.19 -4.60
C GLY A 288 20.02 9.43 -4.62
N VAL A 289 20.83 9.56 -3.56
CA VAL A 289 22.11 8.86 -3.42
C VAL A 289 21.92 7.34 -3.40
N ILE A 290 20.93 6.83 -2.66
CA ILE A 290 20.62 5.39 -2.61
C ILE A 290 20.24 4.88 -4.00
N LEU A 291 19.34 5.58 -4.71
CA LEU A 291 18.90 5.19 -6.05
C LEU A 291 20.03 5.25 -7.09
N CYS A 292 20.88 6.27 -7.05
CA CYS A 292 22.07 6.33 -7.90
C CYS A 292 23.04 5.17 -7.61
N GLY A 293 23.28 4.87 -6.33
CA GLY A 293 24.10 3.73 -5.92
C GLY A 293 23.52 2.40 -6.42
N MET A 294 22.20 2.21 -6.29
CA MET A 294 21.51 1.04 -6.84
C MET A 294 21.64 0.94 -8.36
N GLY A 295 21.46 2.04 -9.09
CA GLY A 295 21.66 2.07 -10.55
C GLY A 295 23.08 1.67 -10.96
N VAL A 296 24.12 2.20 -10.30
CA VAL A 296 25.51 1.80 -10.61
C VAL A 296 25.75 0.31 -10.35
N LEU A 297 25.20 -0.24 -9.25
CA LEU A 297 25.32 -1.65 -8.94
C LEU A 297 24.56 -2.53 -9.95
N LEU A 298 23.38 -2.11 -10.40
CA LEU A 298 22.59 -2.79 -11.43
C LEU A 298 23.28 -2.75 -12.79
N LEU A 299 23.85 -1.62 -13.20
CA LEU A 299 24.66 -1.49 -14.42
C LEU A 299 25.89 -2.42 -14.39
N HIS A 300 26.56 -2.50 -13.25
CA HIS A 300 27.70 -3.40 -13.06
C HIS A 300 27.26 -4.87 -13.14
N ALA A 301 26.14 -5.23 -12.51
CA ALA A 301 25.56 -6.57 -12.61
C ALA A 301 25.14 -6.88 -14.06
N LEU A 302 24.58 -5.91 -14.78
CA LEU A 302 24.20 -6.03 -16.18
C LEU A 302 25.42 -6.31 -17.06
N TYR A 303 26.51 -5.56 -16.88
CA TYR A 303 27.76 -5.76 -17.60
C TYR A 303 28.32 -7.18 -17.42
N HIS A 304 28.28 -7.71 -16.20
CA HIS A 304 28.72 -9.09 -15.95
C HIS A 304 27.74 -10.16 -16.45
N SER A 305 26.44 -9.87 -16.46
CA SER A 305 25.41 -10.82 -16.88
C SER A 305 25.14 -10.81 -18.39
N SER A 306 25.66 -9.83 -19.14
CA SER A 306 25.34 -9.67 -20.56
C SER A 306 25.76 -10.86 -21.43
N GLU A 307 26.85 -11.54 -21.05
CA GLU A 307 27.31 -12.75 -21.75
C GLU A 307 26.37 -13.95 -21.57
N ARG A 308 25.49 -13.91 -20.56
CA ARG A 308 24.54 -15.00 -20.26
C ARG A 308 23.11 -14.67 -20.66
N ILE A 309 22.86 -13.62 -21.44
CA ILE A 309 21.51 -13.22 -21.87
C ILE A 309 20.86 -14.28 -22.78
N ASP A 310 21.64 -15.08 -23.49
CA ASP A 310 21.10 -16.12 -24.38
C ASP A 310 20.36 -17.23 -23.60
N GLU A 311 20.76 -17.51 -22.36
CA GLU A 311 20.11 -18.50 -21.49
C GLU A 311 18.64 -18.12 -21.15
N PRO A 312 18.33 -16.94 -20.58
CA PRO A 312 16.96 -16.53 -20.34
C PRO A 312 16.17 -16.32 -21.64
N VAL A 313 16.81 -15.89 -22.73
CA VAL A 313 16.12 -15.78 -24.04
C VAL A 313 15.65 -17.14 -24.52
N GLY A 314 16.47 -18.19 -24.40
CA GLY A 314 16.09 -19.56 -24.70
C GLY A 314 14.92 -20.06 -23.83
N LEU A 315 14.95 -19.75 -22.53
CA LEU A 315 13.87 -20.10 -21.59
C LEU A 315 12.55 -19.38 -21.92
N ILE A 316 12.62 -18.10 -22.29
CA ILE A 316 11.47 -17.30 -22.70
C ILE A 316 10.89 -17.86 -24.00
N HIS A 317 11.73 -18.19 -24.99
CA HIS A 317 11.27 -18.77 -26.25
C HIS A 317 10.54 -20.10 -26.01
N ALA A 318 11.11 -21.00 -25.21
CA ALA A 318 10.46 -22.25 -24.84
C ALA A 318 9.14 -22.03 -24.09
N SER A 319 9.06 -21.00 -23.24
CA SER A 319 7.83 -20.64 -22.54
C SER A 319 6.76 -20.08 -23.48
N MET A 320 7.15 -19.27 -24.48
CA MET A 320 6.22 -18.73 -25.48
C MET A 320 5.72 -19.82 -26.43
N GLU A 321 6.58 -20.77 -26.81
CA GLU A 321 6.17 -21.95 -27.58
C GLU A 321 5.07 -22.72 -26.83
N PHE A 322 5.26 -22.98 -25.54
CA PHE A 322 4.21 -23.59 -24.72
C PHE A 322 2.90 -22.80 -24.68
N ILE A 323 2.96 -21.46 -24.58
CA ILE A 323 1.76 -20.62 -24.52
C ILE A 323 0.99 -20.61 -25.84
N PHE A 324 1.69 -20.57 -26.98
CA PHE A 324 1.08 -20.37 -28.30
C PHE A 324 0.92 -21.64 -29.13
N GLU A 325 1.49 -22.78 -28.73
CA GLU A 325 1.43 -24.00 -29.53
C GLU A 325 -0.01 -24.57 -29.62
N PRO A 326 -0.57 -24.70 -30.84
CA PRO A 326 -1.98 -25.04 -31.04
C PRO A 326 -2.32 -26.52 -30.80
N SER A 327 -1.35 -27.37 -30.45
CA SER A 327 -1.45 -28.83 -30.47
C SER A 327 -2.30 -29.46 -29.35
N GLY A 328 -2.72 -28.72 -28.32
CA GLY A 328 -3.50 -29.26 -27.21
C GLY A 328 -4.73 -28.41 -26.87
N SER A 329 -5.93 -28.99 -26.87
CA SER A 329 -7.17 -28.25 -26.57
C SER A 329 -7.18 -27.59 -25.18
N SER A 330 -6.34 -28.07 -24.25
CA SER A 330 -6.20 -27.54 -22.89
C SER A 330 -5.29 -26.32 -22.77
N VAL A 331 -4.43 -26.02 -23.77
CA VAL A 331 -3.39 -24.98 -23.69
C VAL A 331 -3.95 -23.58 -23.98
N LYS A 332 -5.06 -23.48 -24.73
CA LYS A 332 -5.71 -22.19 -25.05
C LYS A 332 -6.20 -21.42 -23.82
N PHE A 333 -6.41 -22.10 -22.69
CA PHE A 333 -6.80 -21.45 -21.44
C PHE A 333 -5.66 -20.64 -20.81
N LEU A 334 -4.39 -21.00 -21.09
CA LEU A 334 -3.23 -20.34 -20.47
C LEU A 334 -3.09 -18.87 -20.90
N ILE A 335 -3.45 -18.55 -22.16
CA ILE A 335 -3.50 -17.17 -22.67
C ILE A 335 -4.52 -16.32 -21.89
N LEU A 336 -5.58 -16.95 -21.36
CA LEU A 336 -6.62 -16.28 -20.59
C LEU A 336 -6.23 -16.11 -19.11
N VAL A 337 -5.25 -16.86 -18.60
CA VAL A 337 -4.85 -16.81 -17.18
C VAL A 337 -4.41 -15.40 -16.75
N PRO A 338 -3.55 -14.66 -17.48
CA PRO A 338 -3.21 -13.28 -17.11
C PRO A 338 -4.44 -12.37 -17.06
N PHE A 339 -5.40 -12.55 -17.98
CA PHE A 339 -6.63 -11.76 -18.01
C PHE A 339 -7.52 -12.03 -16.79
N LEU A 340 -7.81 -13.30 -16.53
CA LEU A 340 -8.61 -13.71 -15.37
C LEU A 340 -7.94 -13.33 -14.05
N SER A 341 -6.63 -13.51 -13.94
CA SER A 341 -5.86 -13.11 -12.77
C SER A 341 -5.91 -11.59 -12.57
N SER A 342 -5.78 -10.81 -13.64
CA SER A 342 -5.87 -9.35 -13.56
C SER A 342 -7.27 -8.89 -13.11
N ILE A 343 -8.34 -9.49 -13.64
CA ILE A 343 -9.71 -9.22 -13.17
C ILE A 343 -9.85 -9.55 -11.70
N PHE A 344 -9.40 -10.73 -11.28
CA PHE A 344 -9.52 -11.17 -9.90
C PHE A 344 -8.73 -10.27 -8.95
N THR A 345 -7.49 -9.93 -9.31
CA THR A 345 -6.63 -9.03 -8.54
C THR A 345 -7.24 -7.64 -8.43
N VAL A 346 -7.78 -7.06 -9.52
CA VAL A 346 -8.45 -5.75 -9.46
C VAL A 346 -9.72 -5.80 -8.63
N ALA A 347 -10.54 -6.83 -8.77
CA ALA A 347 -11.76 -6.99 -7.97
C ALA A 347 -11.44 -7.12 -6.48
N MET A 348 -10.43 -7.93 -6.14
CA MET A 348 -9.97 -8.13 -4.77
C MET A 348 -9.36 -6.84 -4.18
N VAL A 349 -8.48 -6.17 -4.93
CA VAL A 349 -7.87 -4.90 -4.50
C VAL A 349 -8.94 -3.83 -4.32
N GLY A 350 -9.87 -3.70 -5.26
CA GLY A 350 -11.00 -2.79 -5.15
C GLY A 350 -11.86 -3.08 -3.92
N PHE A 351 -12.19 -4.36 -3.67
CA PHE A 351 -12.91 -4.78 -2.48
C PHE A 351 -12.17 -4.46 -1.18
N ALA A 352 -10.87 -4.76 -1.12
CA ALA A 352 -10.07 -4.47 0.07
C ALA A 352 -9.92 -2.97 0.34
N ILE A 353 -9.79 -2.15 -0.72
CA ILE A 353 -9.80 -0.69 -0.63
C ILE A 353 -11.15 -0.18 -0.09
N LEU A 354 -12.28 -0.73 -0.55
CA LEU A 354 -13.61 -0.39 -0.02
C LEU A 354 -13.73 -0.75 1.47
N CYS A 355 -13.30 -1.94 1.86
CA CYS A 355 -13.26 -2.35 3.26
C CYS A 355 -12.37 -1.41 4.09
N PHE A 356 -11.22 -1.01 3.56
CA PHE A 356 -10.32 -0.08 4.23
C PHE A 356 -10.97 1.30 4.42
N MET A 357 -11.66 1.84 3.43
CA MET A 357 -12.39 3.10 3.56
C MET A 357 -13.50 3.04 4.62
N LEU A 358 -14.21 1.92 4.71
CA LEU A 358 -15.20 1.70 5.77
C LEU A 358 -14.54 1.70 7.15
N VAL A 359 -13.39 1.05 7.28
CA VAL A 359 -12.62 1.04 8.52
C VAL A 359 -12.09 2.45 8.86
N LEU A 360 -11.56 3.20 7.89
CA LEU A 360 -11.08 4.57 8.10
C LEU A 360 -12.17 5.55 8.55
N THR A 361 -13.41 5.31 8.14
CA THR A 361 -14.57 6.14 8.52
C THR A 361 -15.26 5.67 9.80
N ALA A 362 -14.76 4.59 10.42
CA ALA A 362 -15.27 4.09 11.68
C ALA A 362 -14.87 5.02 12.83
N GLY A 363 -15.83 5.28 13.70
CA GLY A 363 -15.60 6.05 14.91
C GLY A 363 -16.92 6.67 15.37
N PRO A 364 -17.20 6.61 16.68
CA PRO A 364 -18.38 7.25 17.19
C PRO A 364 -18.23 8.76 17.00
N VAL A 365 -19.31 9.39 16.61
CA VAL A 365 -19.43 10.84 16.60
C VAL A 365 -19.62 11.24 18.06
N ASP A 366 -18.52 11.41 18.79
CA ASP A 366 -18.56 11.72 20.21
C ASP A 366 -18.94 13.18 20.40
N SER A 367 -20.07 13.40 21.08
CA SER A 367 -20.48 14.72 21.48
C SER A 367 -19.67 15.23 22.68
N ARG A 368 -18.89 14.39 23.38
CA ARG A 368 -18.23 14.77 24.65
C ARG A 368 -16.94 15.57 24.47
N GLY A 369 -17.02 16.74 23.85
CA GLY A 369 -15.89 17.62 23.56
C GLY A 369 -15.44 18.53 24.71
N ILE A 370 -16.24 18.72 25.75
CA ILE A 370 -15.89 19.61 26.88
C ILE A 370 -15.18 18.79 27.96
N VAL A 371 -13.93 19.13 28.27
CA VAL A 371 -13.16 18.50 29.35
C VAL A 371 -13.00 19.48 30.51
N ILE A 372 -13.53 19.14 31.68
CA ILE A 372 -13.35 19.89 32.93
C ILE A 372 -12.82 18.90 33.96
N ASP A 373 -11.64 19.19 34.53
CA ASP A 373 -11.00 18.33 35.54
C ASP A 373 -10.87 16.85 35.10
N GLY A 374 -10.63 16.62 33.81
CA GLY A 374 -10.51 15.27 33.22
C GLY A 374 -11.85 14.56 32.97
N HIS A 375 -12.98 15.16 33.34
CA HIS A 375 -14.30 14.66 33.03
C HIS A 375 -14.81 15.22 31.70
N HIS A 376 -15.40 14.33 30.90
CA HIS A 376 -15.90 14.63 29.56
C HIS A 376 -17.41 14.89 29.60
N TYR A 377 -17.82 16.07 29.12
CA TYR A 377 -19.22 16.51 29.07
C TYR A 377 -19.70 16.66 27.63
N PRO A 378 -20.99 16.34 27.36
CA PRO A 378 -21.60 16.57 26.06
C PRO A 378 -21.47 18.04 25.63
N SER A 379 -21.02 18.23 24.41
CA SER A 379 -20.81 19.50 23.73
C SER A 379 -21.59 19.49 22.41
N MET A 380 -21.88 20.69 21.88
CA MET A 380 -22.50 20.80 20.56
C MET A 380 -21.51 20.43 19.44
N TYR A 381 -20.21 20.49 19.73
CA TYR A 381 -19.18 19.99 18.84
C TYR A 381 -19.15 18.47 18.89
N LYS A 382 -19.26 17.83 17.73
CA LYS A 382 -19.07 16.40 17.58
C LYS A 382 -17.88 16.12 16.69
N GLY A 383 -16.87 15.53 17.30
CA GLY A 383 -15.68 15.04 16.60
C GLY A 383 -15.82 13.55 16.32
N ILE A 384 -15.21 13.10 15.22
CA ILE A 384 -14.96 11.66 15.06
C ILE A 384 -13.82 11.34 16.01
N GLN A 385 -14.12 10.59 17.06
CA GLN A 385 -13.07 10.05 17.92
C GLN A 385 -12.60 8.72 17.37
N LYS A 386 -11.28 8.48 17.45
CA LYS A 386 -10.76 7.14 17.26
C LYS A 386 -11.42 6.26 18.32
N PRO A 387 -12.01 5.11 17.93
CA PRO A 387 -12.86 4.35 18.81
C PRO A 387 -12.13 3.81 20.05
N TRP A 388 -10.84 3.49 19.92
CA TRP A 388 -10.00 2.96 20.99
C TRP A 388 -8.82 3.92 21.22
N ASN A 389 -8.38 4.06 22.48
CA ASN A 389 -7.28 4.95 22.84
C ASN A 389 -6.01 4.64 22.02
N GLY A 390 -5.64 5.59 21.16
CA GLY A 390 -4.40 5.70 20.38
C GLY A 390 -3.87 4.41 19.78
N PHE A 391 -3.05 3.71 20.57
CA PHE A 391 -2.21 2.60 20.14
C PHE A 391 -2.97 1.42 19.50
N GLY A 392 -4.15 1.05 20.04
CA GLY A 392 -4.91 -0.10 19.54
C GLY A 392 -5.50 0.11 18.13
N TRP A 393 -5.96 1.33 17.85
CA TRP A 393 -6.49 1.68 16.53
C TRP A 393 -5.38 1.76 15.48
N ASP A 394 -4.26 2.38 15.83
CA ASP A 394 -3.13 2.55 14.91
C ASP A 394 -2.51 1.19 14.53
N ILE A 395 -2.39 0.25 15.49
CA ILE A 395 -1.99 -1.13 15.20
C ILE A 395 -2.99 -1.82 14.28
N SER A 396 -4.29 -1.62 14.52
CA SER A 396 -5.34 -2.25 13.71
C SER A 396 -5.31 -1.74 12.26
N MET A 397 -5.04 -0.44 12.05
CA MET A 397 -4.82 0.13 10.71
C MET A 397 -3.57 -0.46 10.06
N PHE A 398 -2.47 -0.55 10.80
CA PHE A 398 -1.23 -1.15 10.31
C PHE A 398 -1.42 -2.61 9.90
N LEU A 399 -2.06 -3.42 10.75
CA LEU A 399 -2.37 -4.82 10.45
C LEU A 399 -3.30 -4.96 9.26
N PHE A 400 -4.25 -4.04 9.06
CA PHE A 400 -5.11 -4.02 7.89
C PHE A 400 -4.29 -3.77 6.60
N VAL A 401 -3.41 -2.77 6.60
CA VAL A 401 -2.54 -2.46 5.45
C VAL A 401 -1.56 -3.60 5.17
N ALA A 402 -0.94 -4.17 6.21
CA ALA A 402 -0.05 -5.32 6.07
C ALA A 402 -0.80 -6.55 5.53
N GLY A 403 -2.01 -6.81 6.04
CA GLY A 403 -2.88 -7.89 5.56
C GLY A 403 -3.32 -7.68 4.11
N PHE A 404 -3.59 -6.44 3.71
CA PHE A 404 -3.89 -6.08 2.33
C PHE A 404 -2.71 -6.36 1.39
N ILE A 405 -1.50 -5.92 1.75
CA ILE A 405 -0.28 -6.22 0.96
C ILE A 405 -0.08 -7.74 0.86
N TRP A 406 -0.21 -8.46 1.97
CA TRP A 406 -0.07 -9.91 2.00
C TRP A 406 -1.11 -10.62 1.12
N LEU A 407 -2.35 -10.12 1.09
CA LEU A 407 -3.40 -10.66 0.23
C LEU A 407 -3.07 -10.49 -1.26
N VAL A 408 -2.52 -9.33 -1.66
CA VAL A 408 -2.03 -9.09 -3.02
C VAL A 408 -0.87 -10.01 -3.38
N GLU A 409 0.13 -10.11 -2.50
CA GLU A 409 1.29 -10.99 -2.68
C GLU A 409 0.87 -12.46 -2.82
N LEU A 410 -0.09 -12.92 -2.01
CA LEU A 410 -0.63 -14.28 -2.11
C LEU A 410 -1.27 -14.52 -3.49
N MET A 411 -2.00 -13.54 -4.03
CA MET A 411 -2.61 -13.68 -5.36
C MET A 411 -1.58 -13.75 -6.47
N VAL A 412 -0.56 -12.89 -6.41
CA VAL A 412 0.56 -12.94 -7.35
C VAL A 412 1.29 -14.29 -7.25
N ALA A 413 1.55 -14.77 -6.04
CA ALA A 413 2.19 -16.06 -5.81
C ALA A 413 1.35 -17.24 -6.32
N VAL A 414 0.03 -17.25 -6.10
CA VAL A 414 -0.87 -18.27 -6.63
C VAL A 414 -0.88 -18.25 -8.16
N GLN A 415 -0.88 -17.07 -8.78
CA GLN A 415 -0.80 -16.93 -10.23
C GLN A 415 0.53 -17.51 -10.76
N GLN A 416 1.66 -17.10 -10.18
CA GLN A 416 2.99 -17.56 -10.57
C GLN A 416 3.12 -19.08 -10.39
N TYR A 417 2.64 -19.61 -9.26
CA TYR A 417 2.60 -21.05 -9.00
C TYR A 417 1.76 -21.79 -10.06
N THR A 418 0.56 -21.29 -10.37
CA THR A 418 -0.32 -21.91 -11.36
C THR A 418 0.34 -21.98 -12.73
N VAL A 419 0.91 -20.87 -13.22
CA VAL A 419 1.60 -20.82 -14.52
C VAL A 419 2.80 -21.77 -14.52
N THR A 420 3.65 -21.71 -13.49
CA THR A 420 4.84 -22.55 -13.39
C THR A 420 4.48 -24.04 -13.36
N HIS A 421 3.47 -24.41 -12.58
CA HIS A 421 2.99 -25.79 -12.49
C HIS A 421 2.44 -26.29 -13.83
N CYS A 422 1.71 -25.45 -14.58
CA CYS A 422 1.27 -25.78 -15.94
C CYS A 422 2.44 -26.00 -16.90
N VAL A 423 3.45 -25.12 -16.88
CA VAL A 423 4.67 -25.24 -17.72
C VAL A 423 5.43 -26.51 -17.39
N CYS A 424 5.70 -26.78 -16.10
CA CYS A 424 6.40 -27.98 -15.67
C CYS A 424 5.65 -29.25 -16.08
N ASN A 425 4.33 -29.28 -15.91
CA ASN A 425 3.53 -30.43 -16.32
C ASN A 425 3.49 -30.64 -17.83
N TRP A 426 3.72 -29.61 -18.63
CA TRP A 426 3.86 -29.74 -20.08
C TRP A 426 5.26 -30.20 -20.48
N PHE A 427 6.30 -29.59 -19.90
CA PHE A 427 7.69 -29.90 -20.23
C PHE A 427 8.11 -31.31 -19.79
N PHE A 428 7.59 -31.78 -18.66
CA PHE A 428 7.95 -33.08 -18.08
C PHE A 428 6.92 -34.19 -18.37
N GLN A 429 6.09 -34.05 -19.42
CA GLN A 429 5.19 -35.16 -19.80
C GLN A 429 6.02 -36.39 -20.20
N PRO A 430 5.68 -37.60 -19.70
CA PRO A 430 6.37 -38.80 -20.11
C PRO A 430 6.19 -38.97 -21.62
N ILE A 431 7.31 -39.04 -22.34
CA ILE A 431 7.30 -39.34 -23.78
C ILE A 431 6.63 -40.69 -23.93
N LYS A 432 5.38 -40.69 -24.45
CA LYS A 432 4.74 -41.92 -24.88
C LYS A 432 5.58 -42.46 -26.01
N MET A 433 6.48 -43.39 -25.70
CA MET A 433 7.19 -44.13 -26.73
C MET A 433 6.12 -44.80 -27.57
N LEU A 434 5.89 -44.29 -28.78
CA LEU A 434 5.06 -44.98 -29.74
C LEU A 434 5.61 -46.40 -29.82
N PRO A 435 4.76 -47.44 -29.70
CA PRO A 435 5.22 -48.82 -29.77
C PRO A 435 6.08 -48.90 -31.03
N SER A 436 7.36 -49.22 -30.85
CA SER A 436 8.32 -49.29 -31.93
C SER A 436 7.69 -50.11 -33.04
N LYS A 437 7.54 -49.54 -34.25
CA LYS A 437 6.97 -50.25 -35.41
C LYS A 437 7.67 -51.59 -35.68
N GLU A 438 8.85 -51.82 -35.11
CA GLU A 438 9.50 -53.14 -35.03
C GLU A 438 8.64 -54.22 -34.36
N LYS A 439 7.94 -53.94 -33.26
CA LYS A 439 7.04 -54.94 -32.63
C LYS A 439 5.78 -55.19 -33.45
N GLU A 440 5.38 -54.23 -34.27
CA GLU A 440 4.25 -54.37 -35.19
C GLU A 440 4.68 -55.11 -36.48
N LYS A 441 5.91 -54.91 -36.96
CA LYS A 441 6.52 -55.72 -38.03
C LYS A 441 6.83 -57.14 -37.58
N GLU A 442 7.22 -57.36 -36.33
CA GLU A 442 7.47 -58.70 -35.78
C GLU A 442 6.16 -59.48 -35.57
N LYS A 443 5.06 -58.80 -35.18
CA LYS A 443 3.72 -59.41 -35.15
C LYS A 443 3.14 -59.70 -36.54
N ASN A 444 3.52 -58.92 -37.56
CA ASN A 444 3.05 -59.09 -38.93
C ASN A 444 4.02 -59.86 -39.84
N ALA A 445 5.15 -60.35 -39.30
CA ALA A 445 6.02 -61.24 -40.04
C ALA A 445 5.31 -62.59 -40.22
N PRO A 446 5.21 -63.13 -41.45
CA PRO A 446 4.58 -64.42 -41.69
C PRO A 446 5.31 -65.48 -40.86
N LYS A 447 4.56 -66.23 -40.04
CA LYS A 447 5.07 -67.41 -39.33
C LYS A 447 5.80 -68.30 -40.33
N LYS A 448 7.13 -68.40 -40.21
CA LYS A 448 7.92 -69.39 -40.93
C LYS A 448 7.35 -70.77 -40.55
N PRO A 449 7.03 -71.65 -41.52
CA PRO A 449 6.59 -73.00 -41.22
C PRO A 449 7.68 -73.74 -40.45
N ASP A 450 7.25 -74.47 -39.42
CA ASP A 450 8.10 -75.24 -38.51
C ASP A 450 8.97 -76.22 -39.32
N SER A 451 10.24 -75.85 -39.52
CA SER A 451 11.30 -76.78 -39.90
C SER A 451 12.05 -77.11 -38.62
N HIS A 452 11.85 -78.34 -38.16
CA HIS A 452 12.73 -78.98 -37.20
C HIS A 452 14.16 -78.94 -37.73
N GLU A 453 15.05 -78.16 -37.14
CA GLU A 453 16.47 -78.42 -37.29
C GLU A 453 17.31 -77.95 -36.11
N ALA A 454 18.32 -78.77 -35.86
CA ALA A 454 19.12 -78.91 -34.67
C ALA A 454 19.90 -77.65 -34.25
N SER A 455 20.06 -77.56 -32.94
CA SER A 455 21.06 -76.79 -32.22
C SER A 455 22.47 -76.95 -32.79
N ILE A 456 23.09 -75.85 -33.23
CA ILE A 456 24.55 -75.72 -33.29
C ILE A 456 24.95 -74.35 -32.73
N SER A 457 25.67 -74.40 -31.61
CA SER A 457 26.40 -73.29 -31.00
C SER A 457 27.55 -72.88 -31.91
N TYR A 458 27.62 -71.59 -32.29
CA TYR A 458 28.82 -70.97 -32.86
C TYR A 458 29.09 -69.64 -32.16
N GLN A 459 30.19 -69.62 -31.39
CA GLN A 459 30.96 -68.42 -31.09
C GLN A 459 31.70 -67.97 -32.35
N HIS A 460 31.78 -66.66 -32.62
CA HIS A 460 32.93 -65.91 -33.17
C HIS A 460 32.54 -64.43 -33.47
N PRO A 461 33.47 -63.53 -33.83
CA PRO A 461 34.26 -62.71 -32.91
C PRO A 461 34.10 -61.20 -33.22
N ALA A 462 34.89 -60.38 -32.54
CA ALA A 462 35.05 -58.96 -32.83
C ALA A 462 35.33 -58.65 -34.31
N SER A 463 34.70 -57.60 -34.84
CA SER A 463 35.26 -56.81 -35.93
C SER A 463 34.91 -55.33 -35.80
N SER A 464 35.96 -54.55 -35.90
CA SER A 464 36.05 -53.10 -35.96
C SER A 464 35.68 -52.55 -37.34
N SER A 465 35.55 -51.21 -37.39
CA SER A 465 35.60 -50.32 -38.58
C SER A 465 34.27 -50.24 -39.37
N PHE A 466 33.80 -49.14 -39.94
CA PHE A 466 34.36 -47.81 -40.24
C PHE A 466 33.17 -47.00 -40.82
N ILE A 467 32.84 -45.79 -40.33
CA ILE A 467 32.50 -44.63 -41.19
C ILE A 467 32.88 -43.38 -40.38
N GLN A 468 33.88 -42.69 -40.91
CA GLN A 468 34.41 -41.40 -40.54
C GLN A 468 33.90 -40.41 -41.61
N HIS A 469 33.30 -39.28 -41.24
CA HIS A 469 33.61 -37.96 -41.83
C HIS A 469 32.80 -36.80 -41.20
N GLN A 470 33.56 -35.80 -40.72
CA GLN A 470 33.29 -34.35 -40.57
C GLN A 470 32.12 -33.92 -39.67
N SER A 471 32.33 -33.09 -38.63
CA SER A 471 32.94 -31.76 -38.71
C SER A 471 33.75 -31.39 -37.47
N ALA A 472 34.90 -30.77 -37.71
CA ALA A 472 35.79 -30.21 -36.71
C ALA A 472 35.24 -28.89 -36.14
N LEU A 473 35.14 -28.80 -34.81
CA LEU A 473 35.21 -27.55 -34.05
C LEU A 473 36.11 -27.80 -32.85
N THR A 474 37.14 -26.97 -32.78
CA THR A 474 38.27 -26.98 -31.85
C THR A 474 37.83 -26.98 -30.38
N SER A 475 38.20 -28.02 -29.65
CA SER A 475 38.10 -28.09 -28.19
C SER A 475 39.37 -27.51 -27.54
N ARG A 476 39.19 -26.51 -26.66
CA ARG A 476 40.16 -26.20 -25.59
C ARG A 476 39.79 -27.07 -24.37
N PRO A 477 40.77 -27.64 -23.63
CA PRO A 477 40.47 -28.35 -22.40
C PRO A 477 40.29 -27.32 -21.27
N GLY A 478 39.03 -26.96 -21.01
CA GLY A 478 38.63 -26.28 -19.77
C GLY A 478 38.15 -27.33 -18.76
N SER A 479 38.68 -27.26 -17.55
CA SER A 479 38.32 -28.06 -16.39
C SER A 479 36.80 -28.22 -16.23
N VAL A 480 36.33 -29.47 -16.24
CA VAL A 480 34.97 -29.83 -15.82
C VAL A 480 34.92 -29.72 -14.29
N GLU A 481 34.67 -28.51 -13.80
CA GLU A 481 34.18 -28.31 -12.45
C GLU A 481 32.70 -28.72 -12.44
N GLN A 482 32.39 -29.77 -11.69
CA GLN A 482 31.01 -30.19 -11.46
C GLN A 482 30.26 -29.06 -10.74
N LEU A 483 29.50 -28.27 -11.50
CA LEU A 483 28.49 -27.38 -10.97
C LEU A 483 27.40 -28.24 -10.30
N LYS A 484 27.49 -28.37 -8.98
CA LYS A 484 26.33 -28.70 -8.16
C LYS A 484 25.34 -27.55 -8.33
N LEU A 485 24.37 -27.71 -9.21
CA LEU A 485 23.13 -26.93 -9.16
C LEU A 485 22.42 -27.30 -7.84
N GLY A 486 22.78 -26.59 -6.78
CA GLY A 486 21.94 -26.46 -5.61
C GLY A 486 20.69 -25.72 -6.06
N VAL A 487 19.56 -26.44 -6.11
CA VAL A 487 18.23 -25.83 -6.13
C VAL A 487 18.14 -24.98 -4.87
N LEU A 488 18.39 -23.68 -5.01
CA LEU A 488 18.11 -22.66 -4.02
C LEU A 488 16.58 -22.50 -3.96
N CYS A 489 15.91 -23.43 -3.29
CA CYS A 489 14.70 -23.10 -2.57
C CYS A 489 15.13 -22.12 -1.47
N GLY A 490 14.98 -20.83 -1.74
CA GLY A 490 15.20 -19.78 -0.75
C GLY A 490 14.36 -20.07 0.49
N ARG A 491 15.01 -20.47 1.58
CA ARG A 491 14.44 -20.35 2.92
C ARG A 491 14.30 -18.85 3.21
N PRO A 492 13.15 -18.35 3.67
CA PRO A 492 13.09 -17.01 4.20
C PRO A 492 13.95 -16.98 5.47
N HIS A 493 15.05 -16.22 5.42
CA HIS A 493 15.78 -15.85 6.63
C HIS A 493 14.88 -14.88 7.42
N ALA A 494 14.25 -15.40 8.47
CA ALA A 494 13.67 -14.58 9.52
C ALA A 494 14.81 -13.85 10.25
N LEU A 495 15.03 -12.60 9.86
CA LEU A 495 16.02 -11.70 10.47
C LEU A 495 15.28 -10.66 11.32
N TRP A 496 14.66 -11.13 12.40
CA TRP A 496 14.15 -10.30 13.49
C TRP A 496 14.59 -10.93 14.81
N ALA A 497 15.77 -10.53 15.28
CA ALA A 497 16.13 -10.66 16.69
C ALA A 497 15.72 -9.35 17.37
N PRO A 498 14.93 -9.37 18.46
CA PRO A 498 14.65 -8.17 19.23
C PRO A 498 15.93 -7.70 19.94
N PRO A 499 16.15 -6.39 20.11
CA PRO A 499 17.27 -5.89 20.91
C PRO A 499 17.10 -6.34 22.36
N GLN A 500 18.15 -6.95 22.92
CA GLN A 500 18.23 -7.22 24.34
C GLN A 500 18.34 -5.88 25.08
N ILE A 501 17.31 -5.57 25.87
CA ILE A 501 17.33 -4.49 26.83
C ILE A 501 18.19 -4.97 28.00
N ILE A 502 19.40 -4.43 28.10
CA ILE A 502 20.22 -4.51 29.32
C ILE A 502 19.63 -3.53 30.32
N THR A 503 18.87 -4.04 31.28
CA THR A 503 18.53 -3.30 32.49
C THR A 503 19.66 -3.50 33.50
N ASP A 504 20.54 -2.52 33.61
CA ASP A 504 21.45 -2.42 34.75
C ASP A 504 20.99 -1.25 35.66
N PRO A 505 20.53 -1.51 36.90
CA PRO A 505 19.96 -0.52 37.77
C PRO A 505 20.97 -0.09 38.84
N THR A 506 21.96 0.74 38.52
CA THR A 506 22.77 1.39 39.56
C THR A 506 23.30 2.76 39.12
N MET A 507 22.67 3.83 39.60
CA MET A 507 23.33 4.96 40.29
C MET A 507 22.32 6.08 40.53
N ALA A 508 21.86 6.14 41.77
CA ALA A 508 21.38 7.36 42.39
C ALA A 508 22.60 8.21 42.79
N ASP A 509 22.67 9.47 42.35
CA ASP A 509 22.55 10.57 43.31
C ASP A 509 22.35 11.94 42.62
N PRO A 510 21.61 12.86 43.26
CA PRO A 510 21.22 14.15 42.71
C PRO A 510 22.06 15.30 43.29
N VAL A 511 22.40 16.34 42.50
CA VAL A 511 22.75 17.68 43.02
C VAL A 511 22.88 18.71 41.88
N PHE A 512 22.11 19.80 41.99
CA PHE A 512 22.25 21.14 41.37
C PHE A 512 22.04 21.25 39.83
N TRP A 513 21.05 21.97 39.32
CA TRP A 513 20.89 23.43 39.45
C TRP A 513 19.43 23.93 39.41
N LYS A 514 19.26 25.12 40.01
CA LYS A 514 18.01 25.86 40.26
C LYS A 514 17.90 27.03 39.26
N ARG A 515 16.67 27.30 38.79
CA ARG A 515 16.11 28.55 38.21
C ARG A 515 16.56 29.06 36.82
N ALA A 516 15.64 28.97 35.85
CA ALA A 516 14.87 30.07 35.24
C ALA A 516 14.03 29.44 34.09
N GLY A 517 12.69 29.41 34.13
CA GLY A 517 11.83 30.51 33.67
C GLY A 517 11.10 30.09 32.37
N THR A 518 9.77 29.97 32.44
CA THR A 518 8.76 29.72 31.36
C THR A 518 8.61 28.29 30.80
N PRO A 519 7.39 27.72 30.76
CA PRO A 519 7.11 26.44 30.12
C PRO A 519 6.61 26.66 28.69
N ASN A 520 7.47 26.44 27.70
CA ASN A 520 7.00 26.10 26.35
C ASN A 520 6.87 24.57 26.30
N GLN A 521 5.63 24.10 26.35
CA GLN A 521 5.30 22.69 26.12
C GLN A 521 5.59 22.36 24.65
N PHE A 522 6.73 21.73 24.38
CA PHE A 522 6.97 21.02 23.14
C PHE A 522 6.30 19.64 23.24
N LEU A 523 5.15 19.50 22.59
CA LEU A 523 4.52 18.22 22.32
C LEU A 523 5.31 17.54 21.20
N PHE A 524 6.02 16.46 21.55
CA PHE A 524 6.52 15.49 20.57
C PHE A 524 5.31 14.75 19.97
N SER A 525 5.01 15.01 18.70
CA SER A 525 4.20 14.13 17.87
C SER A 525 5.15 13.15 17.19
N VAL A 526 5.06 11.88 17.60
CA VAL A 526 5.61 10.77 16.82
C VAL A 526 4.54 10.40 15.79
N SER A 527 4.93 10.45 14.52
CA SER A 527 4.10 10.13 13.34
C SER A 527 4.07 8.63 13.10
#